data_AF-A0AAV5JLF9-F1
#
_entry.id   AF-A0AAV5JLF9-F1
#
_cell.length_a   1.000
_cell.length_b   1.000
_cell.length_c   1.000
_cell.angle_alpha   90.00
_cell.angle_beta   90.00
_cell.angle_gamma   90.00
#
_symmetry.space_group_name_H-M   'P 1'
#
loop_
_entity.id
_entity.type
_entity.pdbx_description
1 polymer ?
#
loop_
_entity_poly.entity_id
_entity_poly.type
_entity_poly.pdbx_seq_one_letter_code
_entity_poly.pdbx_strand_id
1 'polypeptide(L)'
;MIERLLDRKMLMSVRELKQWHIIVDGEDIPPPIKNFKDMKFLELVLKKLKDKGMVQPTLIQVQGLSVILVGRDMVGIAFTVSRKTLVFVLPMIMIALQEEMMMPILIGEGPFGLIVYPSRELAK
;
A
#
# COMPACT_ATOMS: atom_id res chain seq x y z
N MET A 1 -26.77 14.86 6.09
CA MET A 1 -27.00 13.42 6.40
C MET A 1 -25.83 12.54 5.95
N ILE A 2 -25.21 12.83 4.80
CA ILE A 2 -24.05 12.09 4.25
C ILE A 2 -22.77 12.27 5.09
N GLU A 3 -22.44 13.50 5.52
CA GLU A 3 -21.26 13.76 6.38
C GLU A 3 -21.28 12.94 7.68
N ARG A 4 -22.42 12.89 8.37
CA ARG A 4 -22.60 12.07 9.59
C ARG A 4 -22.41 10.57 9.37
N LEU A 5 -22.60 10.07 8.14
CA LEU A 5 -22.36 8.66 7.79
C LEU A 5 -20.89 8.40 7.45
N LEU A 6 -20.19 9.37 6.85
CA LEU A 6 -18.74 9.33 6.64
C LEU A 6 -18.00 9.30 7.99
N ASP A 7 -18.36 10.19 8.91
CA ASP A 7 -17.76 10.25 10.26
C ASP A 7 -17.93 8.92 11.00
N ARG A 8 -19.12 8.30 10.92
CA ARG A 8 -19.36 7.00 11.58
C ARG A 8 -18.53 5.87 10.98
N LYS A 9 -18.40 5.80 9.65
CA LYS A 9 -17.54 4.79 9.00
C LYS A 9 -16.08 5.00 9.36
N MET A 10 -15.60 6.24 9.34
CA MET A 10 -14.26 6.61 9.75
C MET A 10 -13.97 6.20 11.20
N LEU A 11 -14.88 6.54 12.13
CA LEU A 11 -14.77 6.15 13.54
C LEU A 11 -14.76 4.64 13.74
N MET A 12 -15.52 3.87 12.96
CA MET A 12 -15.48 2.40 13.01
C MET A 12 -14.15 1.85 12.51
N SER A 13 -13.61 2.41 11.42
CA SER A 13 -12.30 2.03 10.88
C SER A 13 -11.17 2.33 11.88
N VAL A 14 -11.18 3.50 12.52
CA VAL A 14 -10.17 3.86 13.53
C VAL A 14 -10.25 2.95 14.77
N ARG A 15 -11.46 2.57 15.20
CA ARG A 15 -11.63 1.61 16.31
C ARG A 15 -11.08 0.23 15.97
N GLU A 16 -11.29 -0.24 14.75
CA GLU A 16 -10.77 -1.51 14.27
C GLU A 16 -9.23 -1.53 14.23
N LEU A 17 -8.60 -0.46 13.74
CA LEU A 17 -7.15 -0.32 13.74
C LEU A 17 -6.54 -0.42 15.14
N LYS A 18 -7.19 0.18 16.14
CA LYS A 18 -6.77 0.07 17.55
C LYS A 18 -6.78 -1.37 18.07
N GLN A 19 -7.76 -2.19 17.67
CA GLN A 19 -7.80 -3.61 18.07
C GLN A 19 -6.61 -4.39 17.51
N TRP A 20 -6.09 -3.98 16.36
CA TRP A 20 -4.93 -4.58 15.72
C TRP A 20 -3.61 -3.92 16.10
N HIS A 21 -3.63 -3.03 17.10
CA HIS A 21 -2.45 -2.27 17.53
C HIS A 21 -1.83 -1.43 16.41
N ILE A 22 -2.64 -1.03 15.42
CA ILE A 22 -2.26 -0.07 14.39
C ILE A 22 -2.62 1.32 14.90
N ILE A 23 -1.59 2.14 15.10
CA ILE A 23 -1.73 3.54 15.48
C ILE A 23 -1.63 4.36 14.21
N VAL A 24 -2.59 5.26 14.02
CA VAL A 24 -2.66 6.16 12.88
C VAL A 24 -2.85 7.59 13.36
N ASP A 25 -2.27 8.52 12.62
CA ASP A 25 -2.36 9.96 12.85
C ASP A 25 -2.52 10.68 11.50
N GLY A 26 -3.24 11.80 11.50
CA GLY A 26 -3.57 12.60 10.31
C GLY A 26 -5.06 12.66 9.96
N GLU A 27 -5.37 13.36 8.88
CA GLU A 27 -6.73 13.64 8.42
C GLU A 27 -7.20 12.64 7.36
N ASP A 28 -8.52 12.46 7.24
CA ASP A 28 -9.18 11.62 6.22
C ASP A 28 -8.57 10.22 6.04
N ILE A 29 -8.16 9.58 7.12
CA ILE A 29 -7.47 8.28 7.10
C ILE A 29 -8.31 7.24 6.34
N PRO A 30 -7.81 6.68 5.22
CA PRO A 30 -8.58 5.72 4.43
C PRO A 30 -8.80 4.44 5.23
N PRO A 31 -9.94 3.77 5.01
CA PRO A 31 -10.27 2.55 5.72
C PRO A 31 -9.22 1.45 5.42
N PRO A 32 -8.88 0.62 6.41
CA PRO A 32 -7.94 -0.49 6.20
C PRO A 32 -8.49 -1.50 5.20
N ILE A 33 -7.60 -2.07 4.37
CA ILE A 33 -7.95 -3.15 3.46
C ILE A 33 -7.33 -4.45 3.98
N LYS A 34 -8.20 -5.42 4.33
CA LYS A 34 -7.80 -6.60 5.11
C LYS A 34 -7.26 -7.75 4.27
N ASN A 35 -7.60 -7.79 2.98
CA ASN A 35 -7.20 -8.86 2.08
C ASN A 35 -6.60 -8.28 0.82
N PHE A 36 -5.55 -8.93 0.29
CA PHE A 36 -4.94 -8.52 -0.98
C PHE A 36 -5.93 -8.50 -2.14
N LYS A 37 -6.90 -9.43 -2.16
CA LYS A 37 -7.96 -9.47 -3.18
C LYS A 37 -8.83 -8.20 -3.23
N ASP A 38 -8.95 -7.49 -2.11
CA ASP A 38 -9.78 -6.28 -2.01
C ASP A 38 -8.98 -5.02 -2.38
N MET A 39 -7.67 -5.14 -2.61
CA MET A 39 -6.76 -4.04 -2.96
C MET A 39 -6.66 -3.80 -4.47
N LYS A 40 -7.44 -4.53 -5.30
CA LYS A 40 -7.50 -4.40 -6.77
C LYS A 40 -6.16 -4.58 -7.49
N PHE A 41 -5.27 -5.39 -6.93
CA PHE A 41 -4.08 -5.84 -7.66
C PHE A 41 -4.46 -6.77 -8.81
N LEU A 42 -3.62 -6.82 -9.84
CA LEU A 42 -3.74 -7.79 -10.92
C LEU A 42 -3.72 -9.23 -10.40
N GLU A 43 -4.49 -10.11 -11.03
CA GLU A 43 -4.55 -11.53 -10.65
C GLU A 43 -3.18 -12.21 -10.64
N LEU A 44 -2.31 -11.83 -11.56
CA LEU A 44 -0.92 -12.33 -11.60
C LEU A 44 -0.15 -11.97 -10.33
N VAL A 45 -0.31 -10.74 -9.83
CA VAL A 45 0.33 -10.29 -8.58
C VAL A 45 -0.24 -11.09 -7.40
N LEU A 46 -1.57 -11.23 -7.32
CA LEU A 46 -2.24 -12.00 -6.26
C LEU A 46 -1.77 -13.47 -6.25
N LYS A 47 -1.66 -14.09 -7.42
CA LYS A 47 -1.12 -15.45 -7.58
C LYS A 47 0.32 -15.53 -7.07
N LYS A 48 1.19 -14.59 -7.45
CA LYS A 48 2.59 -14.59 -7.01
C LYS A 48 2.76 -14.33 -5.51
N LEU A 49 1.91 -13.49 -4.92
CA LEU A 49 1.86 -13.33 -3.46
C LEU A 49 1.50 -14.65 -2.78
N LYS A 50 0.47 -15.35 -3.28
CA LYS A 50 0.07 -16.66 -2.77
C LYS A 50 1.17 -17.71 -2.93
N ASP A 51 1.84 -17.78 -4.09
CA ASP A 51 2.94 -18.70 -4.36
C ASP A 51 4.13 -18.48 -3.39
N LYS A 52 4.34 -17.23 -2.95
CA LYS A 52 5.35 -16.87 -1.93
C LYS A 52 4.86 -17.02 -0.49
N GLY A 53 3.70 -17.64 -0.26
CA GLY A 53 3.10 -17.82 1.06
C GLY A 53 2.55 -16.54 1.69
N MET A 54 2.38 -15.46 0.92
CA MET A 54 1.82 -14.18 1.36
C MET A 54 0.31 -14.18 1.14
N VAL A 55 -0.40 -14.95 1.97
CA VAL A 55 -1.86 -15.13 1.83
C VAL A 55 -2.65 -13.94 2.39
N GLN A 56 -2.12 -13.29 3.44
CA GLN A 56 -2.73 -12.13 4.07
C GLN A 56 -1.72 -10.98 4.19
N PRO A 57 -2.17 -9.72 4.08
CA PRO A 57 -1.33 -8.56 4.30
C PRO A 57 -0.87 -8.48 5.77
N THR A 58 0.36 -8.03 5.99
CA THR A 58 0.84 -7.68 7.33
C THR A 58 0.14 -6.41 7.84
N LEU A 59 0.20 -6.14 9.15
CA LEU A 59 -0.46 -4.95 9.74
C LEU A 59 -0.08 -3.63 9.05
N ILE A 60 1.22 -3.44 8.75
CA ILE A 60 1.68 -2.26 8.02
C ILE A 60 1.18 -2.22 6.57
N GLN A 61 0.90 -3.37 5.95
CA GLN A 61 0.36 -3.45 4.60
C GLN A 61 -1.15 -3.15 4.57
N VAL A 62 -1.91 -3.58 5.59
CA VAL A 62 -3.35 -3.35 5.68
C VAL A 62 -3.69 -1.85 5.62
N GLN A 63 -2.97 -1.04 6.41
CA GLN A 63 -3.16 0.41 6.41
C GLN A 63 -2.28 1.11 5.38
N GLY A 64 -1.02 0.68 5.22
CA GLY A 64 -0.09 1.39 4.34
C GLY A 64 -0.47 1.29 2.86
N LEU A 65 -0.97 0.14 2.41
CA LEU A 65 -1.46 0.01 1.04
C LEU A 65 -2.75 0.80 0.85
N SER A 66 -3.65 0.87 1.83
CA SER A 66 -4.86 1.69 1.68
C SER A 66 -4.53 3.18 1.56
N VAL A 67 -3.50 3.66 2.26
CA VAL A 67 -3.01 5.05 2.17
C VAL A 67 -2.35 5.34 0.82
N ILE A 68 -1.41 4.51 0.37
CA ILE A 68 -0.67 4.79 -0.87
C ILE A 68 -1.55 4.60 -2.11
N LEU A 69 -2.46 3.63 -2.12
CA LEU A 69 -3.35 3.39 -3.26
C LEU A 69 -4.36 4.52 -3.49
N VAL A 70 -4.62 5.38 -2.49
CA VAL A 70 -5.42 6.61 -2.67
C VAL A 70 -4.56 7.83 -3.02
N GLY A 71 -3.26 7.65 -3.24
CA GLY A 71 -2.34 8.72 -3.65
C GLY A 71 -1.87 9.61 -2.51
N ARG A 72 -1.91 9.14 -1.27
CA ARG A 72 -1.47 9.92 -0.09
C ARG A 72 -0.05 9.57 0.33
N ASP A 73 0.65 10.59 0.78
CA ASP A 73 1.93 10.45 1.46
C ASP A 73 1.76 9.73 2.81
N MET A 74 2.77 8.95 3.18
CA MET A 74 2.74 8.14 4.39
C MET A 74 4.10 8.11 5.09
N VAL A 75 4.10 8.30 6.41
CA VAL A 75 5.21 7.93 7.28
C VAL A 75 4.90 6.57 7.92
N GLY A 76 5.61 5.53 7.48
CA GLY A 76 5.40 4.16 7.96
C GLY A 76 6.41 3.76 9.04
N ILE A 77 5.98 3.66 10.29
CA ILE A 77 6.81 3.18 11.40
C ILE A 77 6.54 1.68 11.60
N ALA A 78 7.46 0.84 11.13
CA ALA A 78 7.37 -0.61 11.30
C ALA A 78 8.75 -1.28 11.34
N PHE A 79 8.85 -2.35 12.13
CA PHE A 79 10.05 -3.19 12.20
C PHE A 79 10.39 -3.83 10.85
N THR A 80 11.66 -4.07 10.55
CA THR A 80 12.14 -4.57 9.24
C THR A 80 11.52 -5.92 8.85
N VAL A 81 11.24 -6.77 9.84
CA VAL A 81 10.60 -8.10 9.66
C VAL A 81 9.13 -7.99 9.19
N SER A 82 8.53 -6.79 9.22
CA SER A 82 7.12 -6.55 8.83
C SER A 82 6.83 -6.64 7.33
N ARG A 83 7.85 -6.89 6.49
CA ARG A 83 7.72 -6.91 5.01
C ARG A 83 7.14 -5.60 4.45
N LYS A 84 7.49 -4.47 5.07
CA LYS A 84 7.06 -3.12 4.65
C LYS A 84 7.43 -2.77 3.21
N THR A 85 8.41 -3.45 2.61
CA THR A 85 8.80 -3.27 1.22
C THR A 85 7.63 -3.36 0.24
N LEU A 86 6.68 -4.27 0.47
CA LEU A 86 5.51 -4.40 -0.42
C LEU A 86 4.60 -3.17 -0.41
N VAL A 87 4.63 -2.39 0.67
CA VAL A 87 3.78 -1.20 0.83
C VAL A 87 4.09 -0.15 -0.21
N PHE A 88 5.36 0.03 -0.57
CA PHE A 88 5.76 0.97 -1.62
C PHE A 88 6.06 0.31 -2.97
N VAL A 89 6.49 -0.96 -2.99
CA VAL A 89 6.82 -1.65 -4.25
C VAL A 89 5.57 -2.02 -5.05
N LEU A 90 4.53 -2.57 -4.42
CA LEU A 90 3.33 -3.01 -5.17
C LEU A 90 2.61 -1.83 -5.84
N PRO A 91 2.35 -0.70 -5.17
CA PRO A 91 1.75 0.46 -5.82
C PRO A 91 2.63 1.03 -6.94
N MET A 92 3.96 1.08 -6.75
CA MET A 92 4.88 1.57 -7.78
C MET A 92 4.85 0.71 -9.05
N ILE A 93 4.77 -0.63 -8.92
CA ILE A 93 4.60 -1.53 -10.06
C ILE A 93 3.27 -1.28 -10.77
N MET A 94 2.18 -1.08 -10.03
CA MET A 94 0.87 -0.76 -10.63
C MET A 94 0.90 0.55 -11.41
N ILE A 95 1.51 1.59 -10.84
CA ILE A 95 1.64 2.90 -11.49
C ILE A 95 2.48 2.75 -12.76
N ALA A 96 3.67 2.14 -12.68
CA ALA A 96 4.53 1.96 -13.85
C ALA A 96 3.84 1.18 -14.97
N LEU A 97 3.07 0.13 -14.63
CA LEU A 97 2.31 -0.62 -15.62
C LEU A 97 1.16 0.21 -16.22
N GLN A 98 0.44 0.98 -15.40
CA GLN A 98 -0.62 1.84 -15.88
C GLN A 98 -0.08 2.89 -16.85
N GLU A 99 1.06 3.52 -16.53
CA GLU A 99 1.71 4.48 -17.41
C GLU A 99 2.15 3.84 -18.72
N GLU A 100 2.83 2.69 -18.70
CA GLU A 100 3.21 1.94 -19.90
C GLU A 100 2.02 1.58 -20.80
N MET A 101 0.86 1.25 -20.20
CA MET A 101 -0.36 0.94 -20.93
C MET A 101 -1.01 2.19 -21.57
N MET A 102 -0.86 3.37 -20.96
CA MET A 102 -1.41 4.63 -21.48
C MET A 102 -0.49 5.26 -22.53
N MET A 103 0.82 5.21 -22.29
CA MET A 103 1.85 5.77 -23.16
C MET A 103 3.11 4.89 -23.04
N PRO A 104 3.51 4.18 -24.12
CA PRO A 104 4.67 3.30 -24.09
C PRO A 104 5.95 4.05 -23.70
N ILE A 105 6.70 3.48 -22.77
CA ILE A 105 7.93 4.06 -22.24
C ILE A 105 9.00 4.04 -23.33
N LEU A 106 9.56 5.21 -23.63
CA LEU A 106 10.58 5.36 -24.65
C LEU A 106 11.99 5.20 -24.08
N ILE A 107 12.92 4.79 -24.95
CA ILE A 107 14.34 4.72 -24.60
C ILE A 107 14.83 6.13 -24.25
N GLY A 108 15.42 6.27 -23.05
CA GLY A 108 15.94 7.55 -22.55
C GLY A 108 15.00 8.27 -21.58
N GLU A 109 13.78 7.77 -21.36
CA GLU A 109 12.90 8.29 -20.32
C GLU A 109 13.40 7.93 -18.91
N GLY A 110 13.19 8.85 -17.97
CA GLY A 110 13.56 8.67 -16.57
C GLY A 110 12.65 7.68 -15.83
N PRO A 111 13.00 7.31 -14.58
CA PRO A 111 12.20 6.35 -13.82
C PRO A 111 10.86 6.96 -13.34
N PHE A 112 9.79 6.16 -13.35
CA PHE A 112 8.47 6.53 -12.80
C PHE A 112 8.43 6.61 -11.27
N GLY A 113 9.34 5.90 -10.62
CA GLY A 113 9.40 5.84 -9.17
C GLY A 113 10.84 5.66 -8.70
N LEU A 114 11.14 6.25 -7.55
CA LEU A 114 12.45 6.18 -6.92
C LEU A 114 12.29 5.58 -5.53
N ILE A 115 13.09 4.55 -5.23
CA ILE A 115 13.22 3.99 -3.89
C ILE A 115 14.66 4.22 -3.45
N VAL A 116 14.83 4.95 -2.34
CA VAL A 116 16.14 5.28 -1.79
C VAL A 116 16.45 4.37 -0.62
N TYR A 117 17.62 3.74 -0.65
CA TYR A 117 18.11 2.86 0.41
C TYR A 117 19.33 3.46 1.10
N PRO A 118 19.52 3.21 2.41
CA PRO A 118 20.67 3.70 3.16
C PRO A 118 21.98 2.95 2.84
N SER A 119 21.90 1.76 2.23
CA SER A 119 23.08 0.96 1.87
C SER A 119 22.85 0.20 0.57
N ARG A 120 23.95 -0.20 -0.08
CA ARG A 120 23.92 -0.94 -1.35
C ARG A 120 23.42 -2.36 -1.18
N GLU A 121 23.71 -2.97 -0.04
CA GLU A 121 23.32 -4.35 0.29
C GLU A 121 21.81 -4.48 0.39
N LEU A 122 21.13 -3.44 0.90
CA LEU A 122 19.67 -3.43 1.00
C LEU A 122 18.97 -3.14 -0.33
N ALA A 123 19.69 -2.55 -1.29
CA ALA A 123 19.15 -2.24 -2.62
C ALA A 123 19.23 -3.41 -3.62
N LYS A 124 20.05 -4.42 -3.34
CA LYS A 124 20.23 -5.62 -4.18
C LYS A 124 19.15 -6.66 -3.89
#